data_AF-A0A2G9LVP5-F1
#
_entry.id   AF-A0A2G9LVP5-F1
#
_cell.length_a   1.000
_cell.length_b   1.000
_cell.length_c   1.000
_cell.angle_alpha   90.00
_cell.angle_beta   90.00
_cell.angle_gamma   90.00
#
_symmetry.space_group_name_H-M   'P 1'
#
loop_
_entity.id
_entity.type
_entity.pdbx_description
1 polymer ?
#
loop_
_entity_poly.entity_id
_entity_poly.type
_entity_poly.pdbx_seq_one_letter_code
_entity_poly.pdbx_strand_id
1 'polypeptide(L)'
;MTRKPRLPDRALQTQVRDIIDDVRARGDAAVDEYTLRFDGRKGTDALKPQEIRDAFSSLDRQTLTDLKEAAARIEAFARSQMQAAESLRLSGSGTGSGTTMLPINSVGCYVPGGRYPLPSSALMSVIPAR
;
A
#
# COMPACT_ATOMS: atom_id res chain seq x y z
N MET A 1 8.40 28.25 -14.45
CA MET A 1 9.27 27.08 -14.77
C MET A 1 9.77 26.48 -13.47
N THR A 2 9.09 25.47 -12.93
CA THR A 2 9.50 24.78 -11.71
C THR A 2 10.67 23.85 -12.02
N ARG A 3 11.80 24.08 -11.36
CA ARG A 3 13.02 23.27 -11.50
C ARG A 3 12.69 21.82 -11.15
N LYS A 4 12.96 20.87 -12.06
CA LYS A 4 12.79 19.43 -11.78
C LYS A 4 13.59 19.07 -10.52
N PRO A 5 13.04 18.24 -9.61
CA PRO A 5 13.76 17.80 -8.43
C PRO A 5 15.03 17.07 -8.84
N ARG A 6 16.11 17.34 -8.09
CA ARG A 6 17.43 16.72 -8.32
C ARG A 6 17.32 15.23 -8.01
N LEU A 7 17.88 14.38 -8.86
CA LEU A 7 17.94 12.94 -8.60
C LEU A 7 18.68 12.67 -7.28
N PRO A 8 18.27 11.64 -6.52
CA PRO A 8 18.94 11.27 -5.27
C PRO A 8 20.42 10.99 -5.54
N ASP A 9 21.28 11.50 -4.67
CA ASP A 9 22.72 11.33 -4.81
C ASP A 9 23.15 9.87 -4.58
N ARG A 10 24.41 9.58 -4.91
CA ARG A 10 24.96 8.22 -4.76
C ARG A 10 25.01 7.75 -3.31
N ALA A 11 25.19 8.66 -2.35
CA ALA A 11 25.29 8.30 -0.94
C ALA A 11 23.93 7.77 -0.43
N LEU A 12 22.83 8.45 -0.77
CA LEU A 12 21.49 7.98 -0.43
C LEU A 12 21.16 6.63 -1.08
N GLN A 13 21.56 6.42 -2.33
CA GLN A 13 21.34 5.14 -3.02
C GLN A 13 22.10 4.00 -2.35
N THR A 14 23.34 4.24 -1.91
CA THR A 14 24.11 3.24 -1.15
C THR A 14 23.44 2.94 0.19
N GLN A 15 23.03 3.97 0.94
CA GLN A 15 22.34 3.77 2.23
C GLN A 15 21.06 2.93 2.09
N VAL A 16 20.23 3.22 1.09
CA VAL A 16 19.00 2.44 0.84
C VAL A 16 19.33 0.99 0.46
N ARG A 17 20.38 0.78 -0.34
CA ARG A 17 20.82 -0.55 -0.73
C ARG A 17 21.26 -1.37 0.48
N ASP A 18 22.07 -0.77 1.36
CA ASP A 18 22.57 -1.44 2.55
C ASP A 18 21.42 -1.86 3.48
N ILE A 19 20.39 -1.02 3.65
CA ILE A 19 19.18 -1.36 4.41
C ILE A 19 18.44 -2.55 3.78
N ILE A 20 18.26 -2.55 2.45
CA ILE A 20 17.59 -3.64 1.74
C ILE A 20 18.37 -4.96 1.88
N ASP A 21 19.70 -4.91 1.77
CA ASP A 21 20.55 -6.09 1.87
C ASP A 21 20.58 -6.65 3.30
N ASP A 22 20.58 -5.79 4.31
CA ASP A 22 20.43 -6.19 5.71
C ASP A 22 19.10 -6.89 5.98
N VAL A 23 17.98 -6.31 5.52
CA VAL A 23 16.65 -6.92 5.69
C VAL A 23 16.57 -8.24 4.94
N ARG A 24 17.18 -8.35 3.75
CA ARG A 24 17.24 -9.63 3.01
C ARG A 24 18.03 -10.69 3.76
N ALA A 25 19.13 -10.32 4.42
CA ALA A 25 20.02 -11.26 5.10
C ALA A 25 19.52 -11.66 6.51
N ARG A 26 18.92 -10.72 7.26
CA ARG A 26 18.60 -10.89 8.68
C ARG A 26 17.10 -10.82 9.00
N GLY A 27 16.25 -10.48 8.04
CA GLY A 27 14.80 -10.40 8.22
C GLY A 27 14.40 -9.42 9.33
N ASP A 28 13.46 -9.85 10.18
CA ASP A 28 12.87 -9.04 11.26
C ASP A 28 13.92 -8.46 12.22
N ALA A 29 15.06 -9.13 12.43
CA ALA A 29 16.10 -8.60 13.30
C ALA A 29 16.72 -7.29 12.76
N ALA A 30 16.84 -7.15 11.43
CA ALA A 30 17.25 -5.89 10.82
C ALA A 30 16.13 -4.85 10.87
N VAL A 31 14.87 -5.26 10.68
CA VAL A 31 13.72 -4.36 10.80
C VAL A 31 13.66 -3.76 12.20
N ASP A 32 13.72 -4.56 13.26
CA ASP A 32 13.73 -4.10 14.66
C ASP A 32 14.88 -3.12 14.95
N GLU A 33 16.08 -3.38 14.39
CA GLU A 33 17.23 -2.50 14.52
C GLU A 33 16.98 -1.14 13.85
N TYR A 34 16.43 -1.14 12.63
CA TYR A 34 16.12 0.09 11.89
C TYR A 34 14.94 0.85 12.49
N THR A 35 13.91 0.16 12.99
CA THR A 35 12.79 0.75 13.74
C THR A 35 13.29 1.44 15.01
N LEU A 36 14.20 0.81 15.76
CA LEU A 36 14.84 1.46 16.91
C LEU A 36 15.67 2.69 16.51
N ARG A 37 16.41 2.59 15.40
CA ARG A 37 17.30 3.65 14.94
C ARG A 37 16.55 4.88 14.41
N PHE A 38 15.50 4.68 13.61
CA PHE A 38 14.80 5.76 12.93
C PHE A 38 13.58 6.26 13.71
N ASP A 39 12.84 5.36 14.36
CA ASP A 39 11.60 5.69 15.06
C ASP A 39 11.78 5.73 16.59
N GLY A 40 12.93 5.30 17.11
CA GLY A 40 13.21 5.29 18.55
C GLY A 40 12.39 4.28 19.34
N ARG A 41 11.75 3.32 18.67
CA ARG A 41 10.82 2.35 19.26
C ARG A 41 11.41 0.94 19.27
N LYS A 42 11.10 0.17 20.32
CA LYS A 42 11.37 -1.28 20.40
C LYS A 42 10.07 -2.08 20.32
N GLY A 43 10.16 -3.29 19.76
CA GLY A 43 9.08 -4.27 19.77
C GLY A 43 8.53 -4.56 18.38
N THR A 44 7.59 -5.50 18.30
CA THR A 44 7.01 -5.95 17.03
C THR A 44 6.17 -4.86 16.37
N ASP A 45 6.31 -4.75 15.05
CA ASP A 45 5.54 -3.85 14.20
C ASP A 45 4.14 -4.40 13.85
N ALA A 46 3.86 -5.67 14.18
CA ALA A 46 2.55 -6.26 13.96
C ALA A 46 1.53 -5.77 15.00
N LEU A 47 0.51 -5.05 14.55
CA LEU A 47 -0.61 -4.61 15.39
C LEU A 47 -1.42 -5.81 15.91
N LYS A 48 -1.71 -5.79 17.21
CA LYS A 48 -2.60 -6.77 17.84
C LYS A 48 -4.05 -6.46 17.48
N PRO A 49 -4.93 -7.47 17.39
CA PRO A 49 -6.35 -7.27 17.10
C PRO A 49 -7.06 -6.30 18.07
N GLN A 50 -6.61 -6.23 19.33
CA GLN A 50 -7.16 -5.30 20.31
C GLN A 50 -6.80 -3.85 19.99
N GLU A 51 -5.55 -3.57 19.60
CA GLU A 51 -5.11 -2.21 19.23
C GLU A 51 -5.92 -1.66 18.06
N ILE A 52 -6.25 -2.51 17.08
CA ILE A 52 -7.11 -2.15 15.95
C ILE A 52 -8.54 -1.80 16.42
N ARG A 53 -9.11 -2.61 17.33
CA ARG A 53 -10.46 -2.36 17.88
C ARG A 53 -10.50 -1.08 18.70
N ASP A 54 -9.48 -0.82 19.51
CA ASP A 54 -9.39 0.36 20.34
C ASP A 54 -9.27 1.62 19.49
N ALA A 55 -8.38 1.59 18.47
CA ALA A 55 -8.25 2.69 17.51
C ALA A 55 -9.56 2.95 16.77
N PHE A 56 -10.24 1.90 16.28
CA PHE A 56 -11.53 2.05 15.62
C PHE A 56 -12.60 2.65 16.53
N SER A 57 -12.63 2.24 17.81
CA SER A 57 -13.61 2.71 18.80
C SER A 57 -13.33 4.14 19.28
N SER A 58 -12.09 4.62 19.14
CA SER A 58 -11.70 6.00 19.48
C SER A 58 -12.13 7.04 18.45
N LEU A 59 -12.53 6.62 17.24
CA LEU A 59 -12.98 7.54 16.20
C LEU A 59 -14.34 8.14 16.56
N ASP A 60 -14.48 9.44 16.37
CA ASP A 60 -15.79 10.08 16.46
C ASP A 60 -16.71 9.58 15.33
N ARG A 61 -18.02 9.73 15.55
CA ARG A 61 -19.05 9.22 14.63
C ARG A 61 -18.94 9.87 13.24
N GLN A 62 -18.58 11.15 13.15
CA GLN A 62 -18.50 11.85 11.88
C GLN A 62 -17.33 11.31 11.05
N THR A 63 -16.13 11.26 11.64
CA THR A 63 -14.94 10.70 10.98
C THR A 63 -15.18 9.27 10.49
N LEU A 64 -15.81 8.43 11.32
CA LEU A 64 -16.13 7.06 10.92
C LEU A 64 -17.11 7.00 9.73
N THR A 65 -18.10 7.89 9.72
CA THR A 65 -19.09 7.97 8.64
C THR A 65 -18.42 8.41 7.34
N ASP A 66 -17.59 9.44 7.39
CA ASP A 66 -16.89 9.99 6.23
C ASP A 66 -15.92 8.96 5.62
N LEU A 67 -15.18 8.23 6.45
CA LEU A 67 -14.27 7.17 6.00
C LEU A 67 -15.03 6.02 5.32
N LYS A 68 -16.20 5.63 5.85
CA LYS A 68 -17.05 4.59 5.25
C LYS A 68 -17.62 5.03 3.91
N GLU A 69 -18.07 6.28 3.81
CA GLU A 69 -18.57 6.83 2.56
C GLU A 69 -17.47 6.90 1.50
N ALA A 70 -16.28 7.39 1.87
CA ALA A 70 -15.12 7.41 0.98
C ALA A 70 -14.76 5.99 0.50
N ALA A 71 -14.72 5.02 1.42
CA ALA A 71 -14.45 3.63 1.07
C ALA A 71 -15.47 3.06 0.07
N ALA A 72 -16.77 3.31 0.29
CA ALA A 72 -17.83 2.85 -0.60
C ALA A 72 -17.72 3.46 -2.01
N ARG A 73 -17.40 4.75 -2.10
CA ARG A 73 -17.19 5.43 -3.39
C ARG A 73 -15.98 4.89 -4.15
N ILE A 74 -14.85 4.67 -3.45
CA ILE A 74 -13.63 4.09 -4.02
C ILE A 74 -13.92 2.68 -4.55
N GLU A 75 -14.60 1.86 -3.75
CA GLU A 75 -14.95 0.49 -4.11
C GLU A 75 -15.87 0.44 -5.33
N ALA A 76 -16.90 1.29 -5.38
CA ALA A 76 -17.80 1.37 -6.52
C ALA A 76 -17.05 1.72 -7.82
N PHE A 77 -16.11 2.67 -7.75
CA PHE A 77 -15.32 3.07 -8.91
C PHE A 77 -14.31 1.99 -9.33
N ALA A 78 -13.58 1.39 -8.38
CA ALA A 78 -12.64 0.30 -8.67
C ALA A 78 -13.33 -0.91 -9.31
N ARG A 79 -14.52 -1.27 -8.81
CA ARG A 79 -15.35 -2.34 -9.40
C ARG A 79 -15.79 -2.01 -10.83
N SER A 80 -16.19 -0.75 -11.09
CA SER A 80 -16.53 -0.31 -12.45
C SER A 80 -15.35 -0.42 -13.40
N GLN A 81 -14.14 -0.06 -12.97
CA GLN A 81 -12.93 -0.20 -13.78
C GLN A 81 -12.61 -1.67 -14.09
N MET A 82 -12.74 -2.54 -13.09
CA MET A 82 -12.54 -3.98 -13.27
C MET A 82 -13.55 -4.58 -14.26
N GLN A 83 -14.82 -4.17 -14.19
CA GLN A 83 -15.86 -4.63 -15.12
C GLN A 83 -15.63 -4.13 -16.55
N ALA A 84 -15.15 -2.88 -16.70
CA ALA A 84 -14.82 -2.34 -18.01
C ALA A 84 -13.54 -2.97 -18.61
N ALA A 85 -12.64 -3.47 -17.77
CA ALA A 85 -11.44 -4.19 -18.19
C ALA A 85 -11.77 -5.64 -18.58
N GLU A 86 -12.46 -5.82 -19.70
CA GLU A 86 -12.78 -7.15 -20.21
C GLU A 86 -11.55 -7.86 -20.81
N SER A 87 -11.51 -9.18 -20.63
CA SER A 87 -10.56 -10.02 -21.34
C SER A 87 -10.97 -10.11 -22.81
N LEU A 88 -10.17 -9.56 -23.72
CA LEU A 88 -10.45 -9.61 -25.14
C LEU A 88 -10.27 -11.06 -25.64
N ARG A 89 -11.23 -11.58 -26.41
CA ARG A 89 -11.05 -12.80 -27.21
C ARG A 89 -11.49 -12.53 -28.64
N LEU A 90 -10.58 -12.75 -29.57
CA LEU A 90 -10.80 -12.75 -31.00
C LEU A 90 -10.75 -14.20 -31.46
N SER A 91 -11.83 -14.69 -32.05
CA SER A 91 -11.90 -16.03 -32.62
C SER A 91 -11.81 -15.95 -34.15
N GLY A 92 -10.82 -16.63 -34.72
CA GLY A 92 -10.73 -16.90 -36.16
C GLY A 92 -10.97 -18.38 -36.47
N SER A 93 -11.09 -18.73 -37.75
CA SER A 93 -11.24 -20.12 -38.20
C SER A 93 -9.96 -20.93 -37.92
N GLY A 94 -9.87 -21.49 -36.71
CA GLY A 94 -8.81 -22.41 -36.26
C GLY A 94 -7.81 -21.85 -35.24
N THR A 95 -7.81 -20.55 -34.96
CA THR A 95 -6.93 -19.90 -33.97
C THR A 95 -7.65 -18.75 -33.27
N GLY A 96 -7.35 -18.55 -31.98
CA GLY A 96 -7.87 -17.44 -31.18
C GLY A 96 -6.74 -16.61 -30.58
N SER A 97 -6.92 -15.29 -30.50
CA SER A 97 -6.00 -14.36 -29.85
C SER A 97 -6.76 -13.48 -28.85
N GLY A 98 -6.08 -12.90 -27.88
CA GLY A 98 -6.77 -12.17 -26.82
C GLY A 98 -5.87 -11.63 -25.73
N THR A 99 -6.47 -10.85 -24.84
CA THR A 99 -5.85 -10.39 -23.60
C THR A 99 -6.63 -10.96 -22.43
N THR A 100 -5.94 -11.28 -21.34
CA THR A 100 -6.58 -11.71 -20.10
C THR A 100 -5.96 -10.93 -18.96
N MET A 101 -6.82 -10.38 -18.11
CA MET A 101 -6.41 -9.68 -16.90
C MET A 101 -6.36 -10.70 -15.77
N LEU A 102 -5.19 -10.84 -15.13
CA LEU A 102 -5.00 -11.74 -13.99
C LEU A 102 -4.63 -10.90 -12.75
N PRO A 103 -5.23 -11.19 -11.58
CA PRO A 103 -4.86 -10.51 -10.35
C PRO A 103 -3.46 -10.92 -9.90
N ILE A 104 -2.82 -10.04 -9.14
CA ILE A 104 -1.56 -10.34 -8.46
C ILE A 104 -1.89 -11.06 -7.15
N ASN A 105 -1.17 -12.14 -6.84
CA ASN A 105 -1.46 -12.99 -5.66
C ASN A 105 -1.24 -12.30 -4.31
N SER A 106 -0.30 -11.35 -4.25
CA SER A 106 0.05 -10.65 -3.01
C SER A 106 0.52 -9.23 -3.30
N VAL A 107 0.01 -8.27 -2.54
CA VAL A 107 0.44 -6.87 -2.59
C VAL A 107 0.83 -6.37 -1.20
N GLY A 108 1.80 -5.45 -1.16
CA GLY A 108 2.13 -4.67 0.03
C GLY A 108 1.70 -3.21 -0.17
N CYS A 109 1.04 -2.62 0.82
CA CYS A 109 0.66 -1.21 0.80
C CYS A 109 1.46 -0.45 1.85
N TYR A 110 2.20 0.57 1.43
CA TYR A 110 2.93 1.46 2.33
C TYR A 110 2.17 2.77 2.52
N VAL A 111 1.90 3.12 3.77
CA VAL A 111 1.26 4.38 4.16
C VAL A 111 2.23 5.16 5.04
N PRO A 112 2.70 6.34 4.62
CA PRO A 112 3.59 7.16 5.44
C PRO A 112 2.92 7.54 6.77
N GLY A 113 3.66 7.37 7.86
CA GLY A 113 3.29 7.88 9.18
C GLY A 113 3.56 9.38 9.34
N GLY A 114 3.40 9.89 10.57
CA GLY A 114 3.74 11.27 10.93
C GLY A 114 2.63 11.96 11.72
N ARG A 115 2.79 13.28 11.91
CA ARG A 115 1.86 14.12 12.71
C ARG A 115 0.45 14.19 12.12
N TYR A 116 0.32 14.03 10.80
CA TYR A 116 -0.95 14.11 10.08
C TYR A 116 -1.20 12.78 9.38
N PRO A 117 -2.06 11.91 9.94
CA PRO A 117 -2.35 10.62 9.34
C PRO A 117 -3.03 10.80 7.98
N LEU A 118 -2.69 9.92 7.03
CA LEU A 118 -3.22 9.91 5.67
C LEU A 118 -4.14 8.69 5.44
N PRO A 119 -5.33 8.63 6.08
CA PRO A 119 -6.23 7.48 5.93
C PRO A 119 -6.71 7.30 4.48
N SER A 120 -6.80 8.38 3.71
CA SER A 120 -7.16 8.33 2.29
C SER A 120 -6.18 7.51 1.46
N SER A 121 -4.87 7.60 1.73
CA SER A 121 -3.86 6.78 1.05
C SER A 121 -4.06 5.30 1.33
N ALA A 122 -4.39 4.94 2.57
CA ALA A 122 -4.70 3.55 2.93
C ALA A 122 -5.93 3.04 2.16
N LEU A 123 -7.02 3.82 2.12
CA LEU A 123 -8.24 3.45 1.40
C LEU A 123 -7.97 3.29 -0.12
N MET A 124 -7.26 4.24 -0.72
CA MET A 124 -6.97 4.24 -2.16
C MET A 124 -6.01 3.13 -2.59
N SER A 125 -5.12 2.66 -1.71
CA SER A 125 -4.20 1.56 -2.03
C SER A 125 -4.79 0.19 -1.75
N VAL A 126 -5.48 0.02 -0.61
CA VAL A 126 -5.94 -1.30 -0.16
C VAL A 126 -7.24 -1.72 -0.84
N ILE A 127 -8.19 -0.81 -1.06
CA ILE A 127 -9.50 -1.16 -1.63
C ILE A 127 -9.39 -1.70 -3.06
N PRO A 128 -8.64 -1.08 -3.99
CA PRO A 128 -8.52 -1.62 -5.35
C PRO A 128 -7.75 -2.94 -5.43
N ALA A 129 -6.94 -3.26 -4.42
CA ALA A 129 -6.18 -4.50 -4.35
C ALA A 129 -6.97 -5.68 -3.78
N ARG A 130 -8.14 -5.42 -3.19
CA ARG A 130 -9.02 -6.42 -2.57
C ARG A 130 -10.17 -6.80 -3.50
#